data_AF-A0AAE3XDN7-F1
#
_entry.id   AF-A0AAE3XDN7-F1
#
_cell.length_a   1.000
_cell.length_b   1.000
_cell.length_c   1.000
_cell.angle_alpha   90.00
_cell.angle_beta   90.00
_cell.angle_gamma   90.00
#
_symmetry.space_group_name_H-M   'P 1'
#
loop_
_entity.id
_entity.type
_entity.pdbx_description
1 polymer ?
#
loop_
_entity_poly.entity_id
_entity_poly.type
_entity_poly.pdbx_seq_one_letter_code
_entity_poly.pdbx_strand_id
1 'polypeptide(L)'
;MSKVLARTQLPDGTTLSFDAGFDPPLNIHFLDVYREGQEDPVFESLFNHPGGRFAYSIADLTADVTRLAGRPLPELTAAIIALGPVPNEVRDLGRL
;
A
#
# COMPACT_ATOMS: atom_id res chain seq x y z
N MET A 1 4.38 5.82 12.31
CA MET A 1 5.67 6.23 11.72
C MET A 1 5.73 5.57 10.36
N SER A 2 5.66 6.36 9.28
CA SER A 2 5.76 5.85 7.91
C SER A 2 7.23 5.61 7.57
N LYS A 3 7.52 4.63 6.72
CA LYS A 3 8.87 4.31 6.26
C LYS A 3 8.77 3.96 4.79
N VAL A 4 9.51 4.67 3.94
CA VAL A 4 9.68 4.30 2.53
C VAL A 4 10.13 2.85 2.46
N LEU A 5 9.28 1.98 1.91
CA LEU A 5 9.52 0.55 1.82
C LEU A 5 10.21 0.17 0.50
N ALA A 6 9.89 0.89 -0.58
CA ALA A 6 10.45 0.62 -1.90
C ALA A 6 10.42 1.84 -2.82
N ARG A 7 11.22 1.77 -3.89
CA ARG A 7 11.16 2.68 -5.04
C ARG A 7 11.19 1.86 -6.32
N THR A 8 10.47 2.31 -7.35
CA THR A 8 10.53 1.71 -8.69
C THR A 8 10.52 2.79 -9.75
N GLN A 9 11.17 2.53 -10.88
CA GLN A 9 11.07 3.38 -12.06
C GLN A 9 10.08 2.74 -13.04
N LEU A 10 9.15 3.55 -13.55
CA LEU A 10 8.21 3.18 -14.60
C LEU A 10 8.90 3.24 -15.98
N PRO A 11 8.34 2.59 -17.01
CA PRO A 11 8.90 2.61 -18.36
C PRO A 11 9.04 4.01 -18.99
N ASP A 12 8.26 4.99 -18.52
CA ASP A 12 8.33 6.39 -18.97
C ASP A 12 9.42 7.21 -18.26
N GLY A 13 10.21 6.57 -17.38
CA GLY A 13 11.27 7.21 -16.61
C GLY A 13 10.82 7.77 -15.26
N THR A 14 9.52 7.78 -14.96
CA THR A 14 8.96 8.26 -13.69
C THR A 14 9.40 7.36 -12.54
N THR A 15 9.96 7.94 -11.48
CA THR A 15 10.21 7.22 -10.22
C THR A 15 8.98 7.31 -9.32
N LEU A 16 8.52 6.16 -8.83
CA LEU A 16 7.56 6.05 -7.75
C LEU A 16 8.26 5.61 -6.46
N SER A 17 7.88 6.20 -5.33
CA SER A 17 8.25 5.72 -4.00
C SER A 17 7.00 5.28 -3.24
N PHE A 18 7.12 4.14 -2.56
CA PHE A 18 6.04 3.53 -1.79
C PHE A 18 6.36 3.69 -0.32
N ASP A 19 5.54 4.46 0.38
CA ASP A 19 5.53 4.53 1.83
C ASP A 19 4.39 3.67 2.35
N ALA A 20 4.67 2.85 3.35
CA ALA A 20 3.63 2.07 3.98
C ALA A 20 3.87 1.96 5.48
N GLY A 21 2.77 1.80 6.20
CA GLY A 21 2.79 1.73 7.64
C GLY A 21 1.62 0.93 8.18
N PHE A 22 1.70 0.69 9.48
CA PHE A 22 0.60 0.20 10.29
C PHE A 22 0.35 1.23 11.40
N ASP A 23 -0.90 1.62 11.57
CA ASP A 23 -1.40 2.44 12.67
C ASP A 23 -2.10 1.52 13.67
N PRO A 24 -1.44 1.16 14.80
CA PRO A 24 -2.02 0.26 15.78
C PRO A 24 -3.29 0.80 16.47
N PRO A 25 -3.37 2.10 16.87
CA PRO A 25 -4.59 2.68 17.42
C PRO A 25 -5.81 2.54 16.52
N LEU A 26 -5.64 2.73 15.20
CA LEU A 26 -6.71 2.63 14.23
C LEU A 26 -6.87 1.23 13.64
N ASN A 27 -5.89 0.36 13.86
CA ASN A 27 -5.76 -0.97 13.29
C ASN A 27 -5.79 -0.94 11.74
N ILE A 28 -5.09 0.05 11.17
CA ILE A 28 -5.08 0.35 9.73
C ILE A 28 -3.67 0.19 9.16
N HIS A 29 -3.55 -0.53 8.05
CA HIS A 29 -2.40 -0.41 7.16
C HIS A 29 -2.64 0.72 6.17
N PHE A 30 -1.59 1.43 5.80
CA PHE A 30 -1.65 2.40 4.71
C PHE A 30 -0.54 2.14 3.70
N LEU A 31 -0.82 2.51 2.45
CA LEU A 31 0.15 2.56 1.37
C LEU A 31 -0.07 3.88 0.62
N ASP A 32 0.95 4.71 0.68
CA ASP A 32 1.04 5.98 -0.01
C ASP A 32 2.09 5.88 -1.10
N VAL A 33 1.73 6.30 -2.31
CA VAL A 33 2.62 6.29 -3.46
C VAL A 33 2.87 7.71 -3.89
N TYR A 34 4.14 8.07 -3.91
CA TYR A 34 4.60 9.38 -4.35
C TYR A 34 5.27 9.24 -5.70
N ARG A 35 5.07 10.25 -6.52
CA ARG A 35 5.88 10.47 -7.72
C ARG A 35 7.04 11.37 -7.34
N GLU A 36 8.24 11.07 -7.83
CA GLU A 36 9.41 11.91 -7.58
C GLU A 36 9.16 13.38 -7.96
N GLY A 37 9.49 14.28 -7.04
CA GLY A 37 9.22 15.71 -7.17
C GLY A 37 7.81 16.16 -6.73
N GLN A 38 6.96 15.27 -6.25
CA GLN A 38 5.66 15.62 -5.65
C GLN A 38 5.70 15.43 -4.13
N GLU A 39 5.18 16.42 -3.41
CA GLU A 39 5.03 16.37 -1.95
C GLU A 39 3.80 15.56 -1.55
N ASP A 40 2.72 15.67 -2.32
CA ASP A 40 1.49 14.93 -2.09
C ASP A 40 1.52 13.54 -2.76
N PRO A 41 0.93 12.51 -2.12
CA PRO A 41 0.81 11.20 -2.71
C PRO A 41 -0.10 11.24 -3.95
N VAL A 42 0.33 10.56 -5.02
CA VAL A 42 -0.47 10.38 -6.25
C VAL A 42 -1.46 9.22 -6.12
N PHE A 43 -1.32 8.42 -5.07
CA PHE A 43 -2.23 7.35 -4.69
C PHE A 43 -2.10 7.13 -3.19
N GLU A 44 -3.23 7.15 -2.49
CA GLU A 44 -3.33 6.81 -1.08
C GLU A 44 -4.28 5.63 -0.96
N SER A 45 -3.96 4.73 -0.04
CA SER A 45 -4.84 3.61 0.25
C SER A 45 -4.75 3.26 1.73
N LEU A 46 -5.91 3.12 2.35
CA LEU A 46 -6.07 2.84 3.77
C LEU A 46 -6.87 1.55 3.92
N PHE A 47 -6.37 0.64 4.74
CA PHE A 47 -6.96 -0.68 4.90
C PHE A 47 -7.08 -1.09 6.37
N ASN A 48 -8.29 -1.43 6.83
CA ASN A 48 -8.60 -1.72 8.25
C ASN A 48 -8.65 -3.23 8.57
N HIS A 49 -8.43 -3.61 9.83
CA HIS A 49 -8.55 -4.98 10.37
C HIS A 49 -9.90 -5.21 11.11
N PRO A 50 -10.34 -6.46 11.40
CA PRO A 50 -11.72 -6.90 11.15
C PRO A 50 -12.82 -6.36 12.10
N GLY A 51 -13.99 -6.08 11.50
CA GLY A 51 -15.25 -5.73 12.17
C GLY A 51 -16.44 -5.35 11.27
N GLY A 52 -16.30 -5.31 9.94
CA GLY A 52 -17.40 -4.86 9.07
C GLY A 52 -17.27 -5.14 7.57
N ARG A 53 -17.96 -6.20 7.14
CA ARG A 53 -18.63 -6.48 5.83
C ARG A 53 -18.01 -6.20 4.45
N PHE A 54 -16.78 -5.70 4.28
CA PHE A 54 -16.12 -5.65 2.96
C PHE A 54 -14.61 -5.93 3.08
N ALA A 55 -14.14 -6.98 2.38
CA ALA A 55 -12.78 -7.51 2.53
C ALA A 55 -11.84 -7.04 1.38
N TYR A 56 -10.95 -6.08 1.63
CA TYR A 56 -9.71 -5.84 0.88
C TYR A 56 -8.72 -6.94 1.27
N SER A 57 -8.15 -7.68 0.32
CA SER A 57 -7.30 -8.83 0.61
C SER A 57 -5.84 -8.55 0.29
N ILE A 58 -4.94 -9.43 0.74
CA ILE A 58 -3.54 -9.42 0.26
C ILE A 58 -3.49 -9.53 -1.28
N ALA A 59 -4.46 -10.21 -1.90
CA ALA A 59 -4.54 -10.30 -3.36
C ALA A 59 -4.88 -8.94 -3.98
N ASP A 60 -5.80 -8.17 -3.37
CA ASP A 60 -6.14 -6.82 -3.82
C ASP A 60 -4.95 -5.86 -3.66
N LEU A 61 -4.25 -5.92 -2.52
CA LEU A 61 -3.00 -5.17 -2.31
C LEU A 61 -1.96 -5.51 -3.39
N THR A 62 -1.77 -6.80 -3.67
CA THR A 62 -0.82 -7.25 -4.69
C THR A 62 -1.20 -6.75 -6.08
N ALA A 63 -2.49 -6.75 -6.41
CA ALA A 63 -3.00 -6.26 -7.68
C ALA A 63 -2.81 -4.75 -7.82
N ASP A 64 -3.08 -3.96 -6.78
CA ASP A 64 -2.88 -2.50 -6.80
C ASP A 64 -1.39 -2.13 -6.91
N VAL A 65 -0.52 -2.77 -6.13
CA VAL A 65 0.94 -2.59 -6.24
C VAL A 65 1.41 -2.89 -7.67
N THR A 66 0.95 -4.00 -8.24
CA THR A 66 1.31 -4.40 -9.61
C THR A 66 0.83 -3.38 -10.63
N ARG A 67 -0.41 -2.91 -10.49
CA ARG A 67 -1.02 -1.90 -11.36
C ARG A 67 -0.26 -0.57 -11.30
N LEU A 68 0.10 -0.11 -10.11
CA LEU A 68 0.80 1.17 -9.90
C LEU A 68 2.24 1.11 -10.39
N ALA A 69 2.94 0.00 -10.13
CA ALA A 69 4.33 -0.18 -10.55
C ALA A 69 4.49 -0.59 -12.03
N GLY A 70 3.40 -0.94 -12.71
CA GLY A 70 3.42 -1.51 -14.07
C GLY A 70 4.02 -2.92 -14.14
N ARG A 71 4.34 -3.53 -12.99
CA ARG A 71 4.93 -4.88 -12.86
C ARG A 71 4.74 -5.40 -11.42
N PRO A 72 4.77 -6.73 -11.19
CA PRO A 72 4.70 -7.27 -9.84
C PRO A 72 5.87 -6.82 -8.97
N LEU A 73 5.59 -6.45 -7.71
CA LEU A 73 6.59 -6.14 -6.69
C LEU A 73 6.34 -6.97 -5.40
N PRO A 74 6.58 -8.29 -5.43
CA PRO A 74 6.26 -9.17 -4.31
C PRO A 74 7.02 -8.84 -3.03
N GLU A 75 8.25 -8.30 -3.14
CA GLU A 75 9.04 -7.86 -2.00
C GLU A 75 8.40 -6.69 -1.25
N LEU A 76 7.77 -5.75 -1.97
CA LEU A 76 7.03 -4.65 -1.38
C LEU A 76 5.78 -5.17 -0.66
N THR A 77 5.01 -6.04 -1.31
CA THR A 77 3.84 -6.68 -0.67
C THR A 77 4.23 -7.39 0.62
N ALA A 78 5.32 -8.19 0.60
CA ALA A 78 5.82 -8.88 1.77
C ALA A 78 6.28 -7.91 2.88
N ALA A 79 6.93 -6.81 2.51
CA ALA A 79 7.34 -5.77 3.46
C ALA A 79 6.14 -5.11 4.14
N ILE A 80 5.08 -4.80 3.40
CA ILE A 80 3.83 -4.22 3.94
C ILE A 80 3.17 -5.18 4.94
N ILE A 81 3.10 -6.47 4.57
CA ILE A 81 2.57 -7.54 5.41
C ILE A 81 3.38 -7.66 6.71
N ALA A 82 4.70 -7.52 6.66
CA ALA A 82 5.58 -7.64 7.83
C ALA A 82 5.50 -6.46 8.82
N LEU A 83 4.84 -5.34 8.47
CA LEU A 83 4.72 -4.16 9.33
C LEU A 83 3.71 -4.34 10.48
N GLY A 84 2.86 -5.37 10.42
CA GLY A 84 1.84 -5.61 11.43
C GLY A 84 1.37 -7.07 11.46
N PRO A 85 0.50 -7.44 12.40
CA PRO A 85 -0.11 -8.76 12.39
C PRO A 85 -0.88 -8.98 11.07
N VAL A 86 -0.79 -10.20 10.53
CA VAL A 86 -1.43 -10.61 9.28
C VAL A 86 -2.70 -11.41 9.58
N PRO A 87 -3.88 -10.80 9.71
CA PRO A 87 -5.15 -11.51 9.64
C PRO A 87 -5.64 -11.60 8.19
N ASN A 88 -6.43 -12.63 7.94
CA ASN A 88 -6.80 -13.11 6.59
C ASN A 88 -7.72 -12.19 5.78
N GLU A 89 -8.17 -11.04 6.31
CA GLU A 89 -9.13 -10.14 5.66
C GLU A 89 -8.91 -8.68 6.10
N VAL A 90 -8.87 -7.73 5.16
CA VAL A 90 -8.62 -6.28 5.34
C VAL A 90 -9.83 -5.48 4.84
N ARG A 91 -9.97 -4.16 5.05
CA ARG A 91 -11.15 -3.34 4.65
C ARG A 91 -10.76 -2.31 3.59
N ASP A 92 -11.61 -2.05 2.59
CA ASP A 92 -11.44 -0.93 1.63
C ASP A 92 -12.05 0.37 2.20
N LEU A 93 -11.30 1.47 2.21
CA LEU A 93 -11.78 2.80 2.65
C LEU A 93 -12.10 3.76 1.48
N GLY A 94 -12.07 3.26 0.25
CA GLY A 94 -12.49 4.00 -0.94
C GLY A 94 -11.37 4.86 -1.53
N ARG A 95 -11.34 4.91 -2.86
CA ARG A 95 -10.55 5.87 -3.63
C ARG A 95 -11.15 7.27 -3.42
N LEU A 96 -10.31 8.26 -3.07
CA LEU A 96 -10.65 9.67 -3.26
C LEU A 96 -10.85 9.97 -4.76
#